data_AF-A0A345Q8W6-F1
#
_entry.id   AF-A0A345Q8W6-F1
#
_cell.length_a   1.000
_cell.length_b   1.000
_cell.length_c   1.000
_cell.angle_alpha   90.00
_cell.angle_beta   90.00
_cell.angle_gamma   90.00
#
_symmetry.space_group_name_H-M   'P 1'
#
loop_
_entity.id
_entity.type
_entity.pdbx_description
1 polymer ?
#
loop_
_entity_poly.entity_id
_entity_poly.type
_entity_poly.pdbx_seq_one_letter_code
_entity_poly.pdbx_strand_id
1 'polypeptide(L)'
;MGKQEKIQAGKKVTTSEQAQRRAKRIESVAKATNVTFTLELPVRRFIDAQAKAAGMNMTHYMQKLVEDHVITTAPKDDPLALRLTAKRYVIGHAVTIAGEMDAAGKFDEHFILNVMKEAAEDSEFSAQYALAIGEKAISKNRVAVRARVSLNQQMGRLIKKAVGARSKRNEKGKIARAQVQDALITTYTLLEKPELESAAA
;
A
#
# COMPACT_ATOMS: atom_id res chain seq x y z
N MET A 1 62.47 11.82 -30.78
CA MET A 1 62.06 11.58 -29.38
C MET A 1 60.54 11.68 -29.31
N GLY A 2 59.84 10.54 -29.34
CA GLY A 2 58.38 10.48 -29.30
C GLY A 2 57.88 10.36 -27.85
N LYS A 3 56.96 11.24 -27.43
CA LYS A 3 56.25 11.12 -26.15
C LYS A 3 55.14 10.08 -26.31
N GLN A 4 55.24 8.97 -25.59
CA GLN A 4 54.12 8.04 -25.41
C GLN A 4 53.19 8.60 -24.32
N GLU A 5 52.01 9.06 -24.72
CA GLU A 5 50.92 9.33 -23.78
C GLU A 5 50.32 7.99 -23.31
N LYS A 6 50.47 7.70 -22.02
CA LYS A 6 49.75 6.60 -21.37
C LYS A 6 48.28 6.99 -21.24
N ILE A 7 47.45 6.53 -22.16
CA ILE A 7 45.99 6.53 -22.00
C ILE A 7 45.67 5.60 -20.82
N GLN A 8 45.25 6.18 -19.69
CA GLN A 8 44.73 5.41 -18.55
C GLN A 8 43.45 4.70 -18.99
N ALA A 9 43.50 3.37 -19.07
CA ALA A 9 42.32 2.54 -19.27
C ALA A 9 41.34 2.77 -18.11
N GLY A 10 40.15 3.29 -18.44
CA GLY A 10 39.08 3.52 -17.47
C GLY A 10 38.76 2.26 -16.69
N LYS A 11 38.83 2.36 -15.35
CA LYS A 11 38.54 1.28 -14.41
C LYS A 11 37.13 0.73 -14.67
N LYS A 12 37.03 -0.48 -15.25
CA LYS A 12 35.75 -1.19 -15.42
C LYS A 12 35.18 -1.50 -14.04
N VAL A 13 34.15 -0.75 -13.63
CA VAL A 13 33.40 -1.00 -12.40
C VAL A 13 32.72 -2.36 -12.52
N THR A 14 33.01 -3.26 -11.58
CA THR A 14 32.45 -4.62 -11.57
C THR A 14 30.99 -4.61 -11.12
N THR A 15 30.23 -5.63 -11.52
CA THR A 15 28.81 -5.79 -11.18
C THR A 15 28.56 -5.83 -9.66
N SER A 16 29.54 -6.30 -8.88
CA SER A 16 29.50 -6.35 -7.41
C SER A 16 29.65 -4.96 -6.77
N GLU A 17 30.55 -4.11 -7.27
CA GLU A 17 30.71 -2.73 -6.80
C GLU A 17 29.47 -1.88 -7.11
N GLN A 18 28.83 -2.10 -8.27
CA GLN A 18 27.57 -1.45 -8.61
C GLN A 18 26.43 -1.91 -7.69
N ALA A 19 26.36 -3.21 -7.37
CA ALA A 19 25.35 -3.76 -6.46
C ALA A 19 25.51 -3.20 -5.02
N GLN A 20 26.74 -3.09 -4.53
CA GLN A 20 27.03 -2.51 -3.20
C GLN A 20 26.72 -1.01 -3.13
N ARG A 21 27.06 -0.24 -4.17
CA ARG A 21 26.68 1.19 -4.25
C ARG A 21 25.18 1.37 -4.28
N ARG A 22 24.46 0.49 -4.98
CA ARG A 22 22.99 0.49 -5.03
C ARG A 22 22.37 0.13 -3.67
N ALA A 23 22.93 -0.84 -2.96
CA ALA A 23 22.50 -1.21 -1.61
C ALA A 23 22.70 -0.06 -0.62
N LYS A 24 23.89 0.56 -0.61
CA LYS A 24 24.17 1.75 0.22
C LYS A 24 23.24 2.93 -0.08
N ARG A 25 22.90 3.15 -1.36
CA ARG A 25 21.94 4.20 -1.76
C ARG A 25 20.51 3.88 -1.31
N ILE A 26 20.08 2.62 -1.37
CA ILE A 26 18.77 2.20 -0.87
C ILE A 26 18.71 2.38 0.66
N GLU A 27 19.78 2.00 1.36
CA GLU A 27 19.89 2.18 2.81
C GLU A 27 19.89 3.66 3.21
N SER A 28 20.62 4.52 2.48
CA SER A 28 20.66 5.95 2.77
C SER A 28 19.31 6.63 2.52
N VAL A 29 18.60 6.25 1.45
CA VAL A 29 17.24 6.73 1.18
C VAL A 29 16.25 6.24 2.22
N ALA A 30 16.33 4.97 2.64
CA ALA A 30 15.46 4.42 3.69
C ALA A 30 15.68 5.09 5.05
N LYS A 31 16.95 5.35 5.42
CA LYS A 31 17.28 6.14 6.62
C LYS A 31 16.75 7.57 6.52
N ALA A 32 16.82 8.19 5.33
CA ALA A 32 16.31 9.54 5.11
C ALA A 32 14.77 9.64 5.22
N THR A 33 14.02 8.54 5.04
CA THR A 33 12.55 8.53 5.12
C THR A 33 11.99 8.12 6.49
N ASN A 34 12.82 7.62 7.39
CA ASN A 34 12.39 7.24 8.74
C ASN A 34 12.50 8.44 9.68
N VAL A 35 11.40 8.79 10.33
CA VAL A 35 11.37 9.87 11.32
C VAL A 35 11.05 9.29 12.68
N THR A 36 11.85 9.65 13.68
CA THR A 36 11.63 9.29 15.09
C THR A 36 11.15 10.54 15.83
N PHE A 37 10.05 10.41 16.56
CA PHE A 37 9.49 11.47 17.38
C PHE A 37 9.54 11.09 18.86
N THR A 38 9.72 12.10 19.70
CA THR A 38 9.44 12.00 21.13
C THR A 38 8.07 12.62 21.38
N LEU A 39 7.18 11.88 22.04
CA LEU A 39 5.84 12.33 22.39
C LEU A 39 5.68 12.21 23.90
N GLU A 40 4.93 13.14 24.51
CA GLU A 40 4.45 12.94 25.87
C GLU A 40 3.61 11.66 25.95
N LEU A 41 3.70 10.96 27.08
CA LEU A 41 2.98 9.69 27.27
C LEU A 41 1.46 9.81 27.08
N PRO A 42 0.77 10.86 27.59
CA PRO A 42 -0.66 11.05 27.35
C PRO A 42 -1.00 11.19 25.86
N VAL A 43 -0.21 11.95 25.09
CA VAL A 43 -0.39 12.12 23.65
C VAL A 43 -0.27 10.78 22.92
N ARG A 44 0.76 10.00 23.25
CA ARG A 44 0.95 8.67 22.64
C ARG A 44 -0.24 7.74 22.92
N ARG A 45 -0.75 7.72 24.16
CA ARG A 45 -1.92 6.91 24.55
C ARG A 45 -3.18 7.34 23.82
N PHE A 46 -3.39 8.65 23.71
CA PHE A 46 -4.53 9.22 23.00
C PHE A 46 -4.53 8.84 21.52
N ILE A 47 -3.39 8.97 20.85
CA ILE A 47 -3.24 8.58 19.44
C ILE A 47 -3.40 7.05 19.28
N ASP A 48 -2.95 6.23 20.23
CA ASP A 48 -3.13 4.78 20.16
C ASP A 48 -4.60 4.38 20.22
N ALA A 49 -5.39 5.04 21.08
CA ALA A 49 -6.83 4.84 21.14
C ALA A 49 -7.52 5.23 19.83
N GLN A 50 -7.14 6.37 19.24
CA GLN A 50 -7.67 6.80 17.94
C GLN A 50 -7.28 5.84 16.81
N ALA A 51 -6.05 5.35 16.80
CA ALA A 51 -5.59 4.35 15.84
C ALA A 51 -6.44 3.07 15.93
N LYS A 52 -6.67 2.56 17.16
CA LYS A 52 -7.53 1.40 17.40
C LYS A 52 -8.97 1.63 16.95
N ALA A 53 -9.56 2.77 17.27
CA ALA A 53 -10.91 3.15 16.87
C ALA A 53 -11.05 3.24 15.33
N ALA A 54 -10.05 3.82 14.67
CA ALA A 54 -9.96 3.85 13.20
C ALA A 54 -9.57 2.50 12.59
N GLY A 55 -9.33 1.50 13.42
CA GLY A 55 -8.96 0.17 13.01
C GLY A 55 -7.54 0.01 12.45
N MET A 56 -6.66 0.97 12.71
CA MET A 56 -5.28 1.03 12.22
C MET A 56 -4.28 0.68 13.32
N ASN A 57 -3.07 0.27 12.94
CA ASN A 57 -1.94 0.28 13.89
C ASN A 57 -1.38 1.71 14.00
N MET A 58 -0.63 1.97 15.08
CA MET A 58 -0.02 3.28 15.35
C MET A 58 0.75 3.84 14.14
N THR A 59 1.63 3.06 13.52
CA THR A 59 2.44 3.51 12.39
C THR A 59 1.59 3.96 11.21
N HIS A 60 0.58 3.17 10.82
CA HIS A 60 -0.32 3.50 9.73
C HIS A 60 -1.19 4.72 10.05
N TYR A 61 -1.62 4.85 11.31
CA TYR A 61 -2.39 6.00 11.76
C TYR A 61 -1.56 7.28 11.72
N MET A 62 -0.31 7.24 12.19
CA MET A 62 0.61 8.38 12.09
C MET A 62 0.92 8.76 10.64
N GLN A 63 1.12 7.77 9.76
CA GLN A 63 1.25 8.03 8.33
C GLN A 63 0.01 8.72 7.77
N LYS A 64 -1.19 8.30 8.19
CA LYS A 64 -2.44 8.98 7.81
C LYS A 64 -2.48 10.42 8.28
N LEU A 65 -2.17 10.69 9.55
CA LEU A 65 -2.18 12.05 10.07
C LEU A 65 -1.23 12.98 9.30
N VAL A 66 -0.04 12.50 8.95
CA VAL A 66 0.92 13.29 8.16
C VAL A 66 0.43 13.48 6.73
N GLU A 67 -0.11 12.44 6.08
CA GLU A 67 -0.67 12.55 4.72
C GLU A 67 -1.88 13.50 4.69
N ASP A 68 -2.77 13.43 5.66
CA ASP A 68 -3.94 14.30 5.78
C ASP A 68 -3.52 15.76 6.02
N HIS A 69 -2.47 15.98 6.82
CA HIS A 69 -1.88 17.31 7.00
C HIS A 69 -1.37 17.86 5.67
N VAL A 70 -0.62 17.07 4.88
CA VAL A 70 -0.14 17.49 3.55
C VAL A 70 -1.30 17.81 2.62
N ILE A 71 -2.35 16.97 2.57
CA ILE A 71 -3.54 17.22 1.76
C ILE A 71 -4.20 18.56 2.13
N THR A 72 -4.21 18.89 3.41
CA THR A 72 -4.91 20.08 3.93
C THR A 72 -4.10 21.36 3.73
N THR A 73 -2.77 21.30 3.83
CA THR A 73 -1.91 22.49 3.88
C THR A 73 -1.16 22.79 2.59
N ALA A 74 -1.00 21.81 1.70
CA ALA A 74 -0.36 22.03 0.41
C ALA A 74 -1.23 22.87 -0.53
N PRO A 75 -0.61 23.55 -1.52
CA PRO A 75 -1.34 24.16 -2.63
C PRO A 75 -2.28 23.15 -3.31
N LYS A 76 -3.43 23.63 -3.80
CA LYS A 76 -4.45 22.76 -4.41
C LYS A 76 -3.96 22.00 -5.65
N ASP A 77 -2.98 22.56 -6.35
CA ASP A 77 -2.33 22.03 -7.53
C ASP A 77 -1.02 21.27 -7.21
N ASP A 78 -0.68 21.10 -5.92
CA ASP A 78 0.49 20.34 -5.53
C ASP A 78 0.36 18.86 -5.96
N PRO A 79 1.30 18.32 -6.74
CA PRO A 79 1.22 16.95 -7.26
C PRO A 79 1.20 15.87 -6.18
N LEU A 80 1.85 16.11 -5.02
CA LEU A 80 1.84 15.16 -3.92
C LEU A 80 0.48 15.17 -3.22
N ALA A 81 -0.08 16.35 -2.95
CA ALA A 81 -1.40 16.50 -2.34
C ALA A 81 -2.48 15.84 -3.21
N LEU A 82 -2.49 16.12 -4.52
CA LEU A 82 -3.42 15.48 -5.46
C LEU A 82 -3.32 13.96 -5.41
N ARG A 83 -2.10 13.41 -5.47
CA ARG A 83 -1.86 11.96 -5.39
C ARG A 83 -2.32 11.36 -4.05
N LEU A 84 -2.10 12.06 -2.94
CA LEU A 84 -2.52 11.59 -1.62
C LEU A 84 -4.05 11.65 -1.45
N THR A 85 -4.69 12.68 -1.98
CA THR A 85 -6.16 12.78 -2.04
C THR A 85 -6.75 11.62 -2.83
N ALA A 86 -6.21 11.31 -4.00
CA ALA A 86 -6.64 10.17 -4.80
C ALA A 86 -6.43 8.83 -4.09
N LYS A 87 -5.29 8.66 -3.42
CA LYS A 87 -5.03 7.47 -2.59
C LYS A 87 -6.10 7.32 -1.49
N ARG A 88 -6.50 8.41 -0.84
CA ARG A 88 -7.52 8.40 0.22
C ARG A 88 -8.90 8.08 -0.34
N TYR A 89 -9.25 8.65 -1.48
CA TYR A 89 -10.48 8.36 -2.21
C TYR A 89 -10.59 6.86 -2.51
N VAL A 90 -9.59 6.29 -3.19
CA VAL A 90 -9.56 4.88 -3.61
C VAL A 90 -9.71 3.93 -2.42
N ILE A 91 -8.99 4.20 -1.32
CA ILE A 91 -9.10 3.38 -0.11
C ILE A 91 -10.50 3.47 0.50
N GLY A 92 -11.04 4.68 0.65
CA GLY A 92 -12.36 4.90 1.24
C GLY A 92 -13.48 4.27 0.41
N HIS A 93 -13.42 4.44 -0.91
CA HIS A 93 -14.39 3.89 -1.84
C HIS A 93 -14.39 2.36 -1.82
N ALA A 94 -13.21 1.72 -1.89
CA ALA A 94 -13.11 0.27 -1.81
C ALA A 94 -13.60 -0.31 -0.47
N VAL A 95 -13.40 0.40 0.64
CA VAL A 95 -13.93 0.00 1.96
C VAL A 95 -15.46 0.15 2.02
N THR A 96 -16.01 1.18 1.39
CA THR A 96 -17.46 1.40 1.32
C THR A 96 -18.14 0.28 0.54
N ILE A 97 -17.64 -0.02 -0.67
CA ILE A 97 -18.09 -1.16 -1.48
C ILE A 97 -17.99 -2.48 -0.70
N ALA A 98 -16.88 -2.70 0.01
CA ALA A 98 -16.73 -3.90 0.83
C ALA A 98 -17.82 -4.01 1.90
N GLY A 99 -18.18 -2.92 2.57
CA GLY A 99 -19.27 -2.91 3.55
C GLY A 99 -20.63 -3.22 2.90
N GLU A 100 -20.93 -2.59 1.77
CA GLU A 100 -22.18 -2.79 1.03
C GLU A 100 -22.33 -4.22 0.49
N MET A 101 -21.27 -4.76 -0.12
CA MET A 101 -21.26 -6.13 -0.61
C MET A 101 -21.42 -7.15 0.51
N ASP A 102 -20.81 -6.91 1.67
CA ASP A 102 -20.94 -7.79 2.84
C ASP A 102 -22.35 -7.76 3.42
N ALA A 103 -22.93 -6.57 3.55
CA ALA A 103 -24.32 -6.39 3.99
C ALA A 103 -25.32 -7.04 3.01
N ALA A 104 -25.00 -7.08 1.72
CA ALA A 104 -25.77 -7.78 0.70
C ALA A 104 -25.54 -9.31 0.67
N GLY A 105 -24.73 -9.87 1.59
CA GLY A 105 -24.45 -11.30 1.65
C GLY A 105 -23.56 -11.82 0.51
N LYS A 106 -22.86 -10.95 -0.22
CA LYS A 106 -22.00 -11.30 -1.37
C LYS A 106 -20.58 -11.71 -0.93
N PHE A 107 -20.40 -12.17 0.30
CA PHE A 107 -19.09 -12.57 0.80
C PHE A 107 -18.70 -13.96 0.27
N ASP A 108 -17.50 -14.07 -0.29
CA ASP A 108 -16.86 -15.34 -0.67
C ASP A 108 -15.35 -15.32 -0.37
N GLU A 109 -14.63 -16.39 -0.69
CA GLU A 109 -13.18 -16.44 -0.46
C GLU A 109 -12.37 -15.48 -1.34
N HIS A 110 -12.94 -15.03 -2.46
CA HIS A 110 -12.37 -14.10 -3.42
C HIS A 110 -12.79 -12.65 -3.17
N PHE A 111 -13.39 -12.35 -2.02
CA PHE A 111 -14.03 -11.07 -1.74
C PHE A 111 -13.19 -9.83 -2.07
N ILE A 112 -11.89 -9.84 -1.76
CA ILE A 112 -10.99 -8.71 -2.10
C ILE A 112 -10.95 -8.46 -3.62
N LEU A 113 -10.93 -9.51 -4.44
CA LEU A 113 -10.97 -9.37 -5.89
C LEU A 113 -12.32 -8.83 -6.35
N ASN A 114 -13.42 -9.33 -5.79
CA ASN A 114 -14.76 -8.92 -6.20
C ASN A 114 -15.00 -7.44 -5.88
N VAL A 115 -14.60 -6.98 -4.68
CA VAL A 115 -14.62 -5.56 -4.30
C VAL A 115 -13.83 -4.71 -5.28
N MET A 116 -12.63 -5.15 -5.68
CA MET A 116 -11.79 -4.41 -6.62
C MET A 116 -12.33 -4.42 -8.05
N LYS A 117 -13.08 -5.45 -8.44
CA LYS A 117 -13.76 -5.50 -9.74
C LYS A 117 -14.96 -4.55 -9.75
N GLU A 118 -15.80 -4.61 -8.73
CA GLU A 118 -16.94 -3.70 -8.56
C GLU A 118 -16.47 -2.23 -8.54
N ALA A 119 -15.42 -1.93 -7.77
CA ALA A 119 -14.85 -0.58 -7.73
C ALA A 119 -14.31 -0.14 -9.09
N ALA A 120 -13.81 -1.05 -9.92
CA ALA A 120 -13.28 -0.71 -11.24
C ALA A 120 -14.36 -0.36 -12.27
N GLU A 121 -15.63 -0.71 -12.01
CA GLU A 121 -16.75 -0.31 -12.85
C GLU A 121 -17.01 1.20 -12.76
N ASP A 122 -16.62 1.83 -11.65
CA ASP A 122 -16.60 3.28 -11.51
C ASP A 122 -15.38 3.88 -12.23
N SER A 123 -15.66 4.69 -13.25
CA SER A 123 -14.65 5.44 -13.99
C SER A 123 -13.87 6.43 -13.13
N GLU A 124 -14.50 7.01 -12.10
CA GLU A 124 -13.84 7.93 -11.17
C GLU A 124 -12.85 7.17 -10.30
N PHE A 125 -13.24 6.03 -9.74
CA PHE A 125 -12.32 5.14 -9.02
C PHE A 125 -11.11 4.78 -9.86
N SER A 126 -11.30 4.39 -11.12
CA SER A 126 -10.19 4.03 -12.02
C SER A 126 -9.24 5.21 -12.28
N ALA A 127 -9.77 6.41 -12.47
CA ALA A 127 -8.98 7.63 -12.65
C ALA A 127 -8.18 7.98 -11.37
N GLN A 128 -8.83 7.95 -10.21
CA GLN A 128 -8.20 8.20 -8.91
C GLN A 128 -7.15 7.12 -8.59
N TYR A 129 -7.41 5.86 -8.94
CA TYR A 129 -6.44 4.78 -8.79
C TYR A 129 -5.17 5.03 -9.60
N ALA A 130 -5.32 5.43 -10.87
CA ALA A 130 -4.20 5.79 -11.74
C ALA A 130 -3.41 6.99 -11.19
N LEU A 131 -4.11 8.02 -10.70
CA LEU A 131 -3.47 9.18 -10.07
C LEU A 131 -2.70 8.78 -8.80
N ALA A 132 -3.28 7.94 -7.95
CA ALA A 132 -2.69 7.51 -6.68
C ALA A 132 -1.37 6.72 -6.84
N ILE A 133 -1.27 5.89 -7.89
CA ILE A 133 -0.03 5.19 -8.24
C ILE A 133 0.95 6.06 -9.03
N GLY A 134 0.51 7.25 -9.44
CA GLY A 134 1.21 8.26 -10.23
C GLY A 134 1.06 8.02 -11.73
N GLU A 135 0.60 9.02 -12.51
CA GLU A 135 0.28 8.92 -13.95
C GLU A 135 1.40 8.31 -14.82
N LYS A 136 2.67 8.40 -14.41
CA LYS A 136 3.80 7.72 -15.09
C LYS A 136 3.84 6.20 -14.86
N ALA A 137 2.86 5.63 -14.18
CA ALA A 137 2.77 4.21 -13.81
C ALA A 137 2.39 3.25 -14.94
N ILE A 138 2.00 3.78 -16.11
CA ILE A 138 1.84 2.97 -17.33
C ILE A 138 3.24 2.59 -17.89
N SER A 139 4.30 3.31 -17.49
CA SER A 139 5.68 2.89 -17.79
C SER A 139 6.12 1.80 -16.81
N LYS A 140 6.94 0.84 -17.28
CA LYS A 140 7.59 -0.26 -16.52
C LYS A 140 8.54 0.21 -15.40
N ASN A 141 8.29 1.36 -14.79
CA ASN A 141 9.10 1.96 -13.74
C ASN A 141 8.83 1.23 -12.40
N ARG A 142 9.91 0.73 -11.77
CA ARG A 142 9.88 0.05 -10.47
C ARG A 142 9.19 0.85 -9.36
N VAL A 143 9.21 2.19 -9.42
CA VAL A 143 8.59 3.04 -8.40
C VAL A 143 7.07 2.91 -8.43
N ALA A 144 6.47 2.98 -9.62
CA ALA A 144 5.03 2.82 -9.81
C ALA A 144 4.54 1.43 -9.41
N VAL A 145 5.29 0.38 -9.76
CA VAL A 145 4.97 -0.99 -9.33
C VAL A 145 4.95 -1.10 -7.81
N ARG A 146 5.91 -0.48 -7.11
CA ARG A 146 5.94 -0.47 -5.63
C ARG A 146 4.77 0.32 -5.03
N ALA A 147 4.43 1.48 -5.60
CA ALA A 147 3.29 2.27 -5.16
C ALA A 147 1.98 1.48 -5.30
N ARG A 148 1.76 0.85 -6.45
CA ARG A 148 0.62 -0.03 -6.72
C ARG A 148 0.55 -1.18 -5.72
N VAL A 149 1.66 -1.90 -5.50
CA VAL A 149 1.71 -3.01 -4.53
C VAL A 149 1.38 -2.52 -3.12
N SER A 150 1.94 -1.39 -2.69
CA SER A 150 1.67 -0.83 -1.36
C SER A 150 0.20 -0.43 -1.19
N LEU A 151 -0.39 0.24 -2.20
CA LEU A 151 -1.80 0.64 -2.19
C LEU A 151 -2.72 -0.60 -2.13
N ASN A 152 -2.46 -1.60 -2.98
CA ASN A 152 -3.25 -2.84 -3.01
C ASN A 152 -3.17 -3.62 -1.69
N GLN A 153 -2.00 -3.65 -1.06
CA GLN A 153 -1.84 -4.27 0.26
C GLN A 153 -2.61 -3.52 1.36
N GLN A 154 -2.62 -2.18 1.31
CA GLN A 154 -3.40 -1.37 2.25
C GLN A 154 -4.90 -1.61 2.07
N MET A 155 -5.41 -1.54 0.83
CA MET A 155 -6.81 -1.83 0.52
C MET A 155 -7.21 -3.24 0.97
N GLY A 156 -6.45 -4.27 0.61
CA GLY A 156 -6.79 -5.64 1.01
C GLY A 156 -6.84 -5.84 2.53
N ARG A 157 -6.01 -5.13 3.31
CA ARG A 157 -6.09 -5.16 4.78
C ARG A 157 -7.33 -4.45 5.31
N LEU A 158 -7.68 -3.30 4.74
CA LEU A 158 -8.82 -2.49 5.17
C LEU A 158 -10.16 -3.12 4.77
N ILE A 159 -10.27 -3.64 3.55
CA ILE A 159 -11.42 -4.44 3.07
C ILE A 159 -11.65 -5.62 4.01
N LYS A 160 -10.63 -6.44 4.25
CA LYS A 160 -10.73 -7.59 5.17
C LYS A 160 -11.23 -7.17 6.56
N LYS A 161 -10.72 -6.05 7.07
CA LYS A 161 -11.12 -5.55 8.39
C LYS A 161 -12.56 -5.04 8.41
N ALA A 162 -12.98 -4.32 7.37
CA ALA A 162 -14.32 -3.74 7.26
C ALA A 162 -15.41 -4.81 7.37
N VAL A 163 -15.14 -6.01 6.86
CA VAL A 163 -16.08 -7.14 6.86
C VAL A 163 -15.82 -8.19 7.94
N GLY A 164 -14.94 -7.88 8.91
CA GLY A 164 -14.63 -8.80 10.02
C GLY A 164 -14.00 -10.14 9.61
N ALA A 165 -13.43 -10.23 8.41
CA ALA A 165 -12.92 -11.49 7.86
C ALA A 165 -11.51 -11.84 8.37
N ARG A 166 -11.18 -13.13 8.28
CA ARG A 166 -9.86 -13.69 8.55
C ARG A 166 -9.20 -14.11 7.25
N SER A 167 -7.89 -14.27 7.31
CA SER A 167 -7.12 -14.77 6.17
C SER A 167 -7.20 -16.29 6.16
N LYS A 168 -7.80 -16.84 5.09
CA LYS A 168 -7.92 -18.29 4.89
C LYS A 168 -6.55 -18.93 4.94
N ARG A 169 -6.44 -20.07 5.61
CA ARG A 169 -5.21 -20.86 5.68
C ARG A 169 -5.31 -22.08 4.79
N ASN A 170 -4.21 -22.47 4.18
CA ASN A 170 -4.10 -23.73 3.47
C ASN A 170 -3.86 -24.89 4.45
N GLU A 171 -3.87 -26.12 3.93
CA GLU A 171 -3.62 -27.35 4.70
C GLU A 171 -2.29 -27.35 5.48
N LYS A 172 -1.32 -26.52 5.06
CA LYS A 172 -0.01 -26.35 5.73
C LYS A 172 -0.01 -25.21 6.75
N GLY A 173 -1.17 -24.67 7.11
CA GLY A 173 -1.34 -23.56 8.05
C GLY A 173 -0.84 -22.20 7.54
N LYS A 174 -0.44 -22.08 6.27
CA LYS A 174 0.03 -20.82 5.66
C LYS A 174 -1.14 -20.03 5.09
N ILE A 175 -1.01 -18.70 5.03
CA ILE A 175 -2.01 -17.82 4.40
C ILE A 175 -2.19 -18.20 2.93
N ALA A 176 -3.42 -18.55 2.56
CA ALA A 176 -3.81 -18.84 1.19
C ALA A 176 -3.89 -17.56 0.37
N ARG A 177 -3.35 -17.59 -0.84
CA ARG A 177 -3.33 -16.47 -1.78
C ARG A 177 -3.72 -16.95 -3.16
N ALA A 178 -4.43 -16.09 -3.88
CA ALA A 178 -4.76 -16.30 -5.28
C ALA A 178 -4.00 -15.30 -6.15
N GLN A 179 -3.82 -15.67 -7.42
CA GLN A 179 -3.23 -14.84 -8.45
C GLN A 179 -4.17 -14.79 -9.65
N VAL A 180 -4.34 -13.60 -10.22
CA VAL A 180 -5.21 -13.34 -11.37
C VAL A 180 -4.44 -12.50 -12.38
N GLN A 181 -4.60 -12.83 -13.66
CA GLN A 181 -4.06 -12.06 -14.78
C GLN A 181 -5.05 -10.96 -15.16
N ASP A 182 -4.55 -9.85 -15.72
CA ASP A 182 -5.37 -8.75 -16.25
C ASP A 182 -6.35 -8.09 -15.27
N ALA A 183 -6.03 -8.09 -13.98
CA ALA A 183 -6.79 -7.40 -12.94
C ALA A 183 -5.99 -6.25 -12.28
N LEU A 184 -6.71 -5.28 -11.68
CA LEU A 184 -6.13 -4.19 -10.87
C LEU A 184 -5.28 -4.72 -9.72
N ILE A 185 -5.64 -5.87 -9.16
CA ILE A 185 -4.84 -6.62 -8.21
C ILE A 185 -4.37 -7.93 -8.85
N THR A 186 -3.06 -8.15 -8.91
CA THR A 186 -2.50 -9.38 -9.49
C THR A 186 -2.44 -10.52 -8.47
N THR A 187 -2.26 -10.20 -7.18
CA THR A 187 -2.18 -11.18 -6.09
C THR A 187 -2.92 -10.66 -4.88
N TYR A 188 -3.73 -11.51 -4.26
CA TYR A 188 -4.50 -11.16 -3.06
C TYR A 188 -4.63 -12.35 -2.12
N THR A 189 -5.06 -12.06 -0.89
CA THR A 189 -5.25 -13.08 0.16
C THR A 189 -6.67 -13.59 0.09
N LEU A 190 -6.85 -14.91 0.14
CA LEU A 190 -8.18 -15.49 0.26
C LEU A 190 -8.73 -15.26 1.67
N LEU A 191 -10.02 -14.99 1.77
CA LEU A 191 -10.67 -14.65 3.02
C LEU A 191 -11.62 -15.77 3.46
N GLU A 192 -11.89 -15.79 4.76
CA GLU A 192 -12.93 -16.60 5.38
C GLU A 192 -13.59 -15.74 6.46
N LYS A 193 -14.90 -15.91 6.68
CA LYS A 193 -15.52 -15.34 7.87
C LYS A 193 -15.24 -16.26 9.05
N PRO A 194 -14.93 -15.71 10.24
CA PRO A 194 -15.00 -16.54 11.44
C PRO A 194 -16.42 -17.10 11.51
N GLU A 195 -16.56 -18.41 11.64
CA GLU A 195 -17.82 -18.96 12.13
C GLU A 195 -18.08 -18.23 13.45
N LEU A 196 -19.26 -17.60 13.56
CA LEU A 196 -19.77 -17.23 14.85
C LEU A 196 -19.93 -18.55 15.58
N GLU A 197 -18.94 -18.92 16.40
CA GLU A 197 -19.18 -19.86 17.48
C GLU A 197 -20.42 -19.31 18.16
N SER A 198 -21.55 -19.99 17.96
CA SER A 198 -22.73 -19.80 18.77
C SER A 198 -22.20 -19.88 20.19
N ALA A 199 -22.26 -18.77 20.92
CA ALA A 199 -21.92 -18.75 22.32
C ALA A 199 -22.79 -19.82 22.99
N ALA A 200 -22.19 -21.00 23.19
CA ALA A 200 -22.77 -22.08 23.93
C ALA A 200 -22.46 -21.79 25.40
N ALA A 201 -23.54 -21.74 26.18
CA ALA A 201 -23.64 -21.51 27.62
C ALA A 201 -23.61 -20.05 28.08
#